data_AF-A0A7C1P3D9-F1
#
_entry.id   AF-A0A7C1P3D9-F1
#
_cell.length_a   1.000
_cell.length_b   1.000
_cell.length_c   1.000
_cell.angle_alpha   90.00
_cell.angle_beta   90.00
_cell.angle_gamma   90.00
#
_symmetry.space_group_name_H-M   'P 1'
#
loop_
_entity.id
_entity.type
_entity.pdbx_description
1 polymer ?
#
loop_
_entity_poly.entity_id
_entity_poly.type
_entity_poly.pdbx_seq_one_letter_code
_entity_poly.pdbx_strand_id
1 'polypeptide(L)' 'MYHTDALVGENGAGKTTLMKILYGLQKPDSGTIYLKSKPISIKNPKDAIHQG' A
#
# COMPACT_ATOMS: atom_id res chain seq x y z
N MET A 1 -17.51 -13.09 -5.40
CA MET A 1 -16.34 -13.40 -6.26
C MET A 1 -15.14 -12.74 -5.61
N TYR A 2 -14.16 -13.52 -5.14
CA TYR A 2 -12.96 -12.96 -4.50
C TYR A 2 -11.99 -12.54 -5.61
N HIS A 3 -11.51 -11.30 -5.56
CA HIS A 3 -10.49 -10.79 -6.48
C HIS A 3 -9.16 -10.79 -5.73
N THR A 4 -8.15 -11.45 -6.30
CA THR A 4 -6.81 -11.53 -5.71
C THR A 4 -5.84 -10.87 -6.67
N ASP A 5 -5.28 -9.75 -6.24
CA ASP A 5 -4.24 -9.04 -6.98
C ASP A 5 -2.85 -9.53 -6.55
N ALA A 6 -1.93 -9.60 -7.52
CA ALA A 6 -0.55 -9.96 -7.28
C ALA A 6 0.39 -8.85 -7.79
N LEU A 7 1.41 -8.54 -7.00
CA LEU A 7 2.47 -7.61 -7.38
C LEU A 7 3.68 -8.40 -7.89
N VAL A 8 4.03 -8.23 -9.17
CA VAL A 8 5.10 -8.98 -9.85
C VAL A 8 6.24 -8.06 -10.30
N GLY A 9 7.45 -8.60 -10.42
CA GLY A 9 8.67 -7.87 -10.79
C GLY A 9 9.93 -8.57 -10.28
N GLU A 10 11.12 -8.12 -10.68
CA GLU A 10 12.41 -8.72 -10.30
C GLU A 10 12.77 -8.54 -8.81
N ASN A 11 13.73 -9.33 -8.32
CA ASN A 11 14.31 -9.14 -6.99
C ASN A 11 15.00 -7.78 -6.93
N GLY A 12 14.68 -6.97 -5.91
CA GLY A 12 15.19 -5.60 -5.79
C GLY A 12 14.32 -4.52 -6.43
N ALA A 13 13.26 -4.87 -7.18
CA ALA A 13 12.35 -3.89 -7.81
C ALA A 13 11.46 -3.10 -6.82
N GLY A 14 11.66 -3.25 -5.51
CA GLY A 14 10.91 -2.49 -4.49
C GLY A 14 9.54 -3.05 -4.09
N LYS A 15 9.15 -4.26 -4.53
CA LYS A 15 7.85 -4.87 -4.20
C LYS A 15 7.55 -4.94 -2.70
N THR A 16 8.51 -5.43 -1.91
CA THR A 16 8.39 -5.50 -0.45
C THR A 16 8.29 -4.11 0.18
N THR A 17 9.01 -3.14 -0.37
CA THR A 17 8.95 -1.74 0.07
C THR A 17 7.57 -1.15 -0.18
N LEU A 18 7.01 -1.36 -1.38
CA LEU A 18 5.65 -0.92 -1.71
C LEU A 18 4.62 -1.54 -0.77
N MET A 19 4.72 -2.85 -0.50
CA MET A 19 3.81 -3.51 0.46
C MET A 19 3.94 -2.95 1.87
N LYS A 20 5.16 -2.67 2.37
CA LYS A 20 5.35 -2.01 3.67
C LYS A 20 4.69 -0.64 3.73
N ILE A 21 4.72 0.13 2.64
CA ILE A 21 4.03 1.42 2.55
C ILE A 21 2.51 1.24 2.62
N LEU A 22 1.95 0.31 1.84
CA LEU A 22 0.52 0.04 1.83
C LEU A 22 0.00 -0.49 3.18
N TYR A 23 0.83 -1.19 3.95
CA TYR A 23 0.50 -1.62 5.31
C TYR A 23 0.82 -0.58 6.39
N GLY A 24 1.31 0.61 6.04
CA GLY A 24 1.66 1.64 7.02
C GLY A 24 2.85 1.29 7.91
N LEU A 25 3.72 0.35 7.48
CA LEU A 25 4.97 0.00 8.15
C LEU A 25 6.13 0.92 7.75
N GLN A 26 5.99 1.64 6.64
CA GLN A 26 6.98 2.58 6.13
C GLN A 26 6.26 3.78 5.49
N LYS A 27 6.77 5.00 5.69
CA LYS A 27 6.26 6.18 4.97
C LYS A 27 6.85 6.23 3.54
N PRO A 28 6.06 6.65 2.54
CA PRO A 28 6.62 6.98 1.23
C PRO A 28 7.42 8.28 1.33
N ASP A 29 8.50 8.39 0.54
CA ASP A 29 9.28 9.62 0.45
C ASP A 29 8.53 10.73 -0.30
N SER A 30 7.71 10.33 -1.29
CA SER A 30 6.83 11.21 -2.07
C SER A 30 5.66 10.44 -2.69
N GLY A 31 4.68 11.17 -3.24
CA GLY A 31 3.49 10.61 -3.90
C GLY A 31 2.25 10.53 -3.00
N THR A 32 1.13 10.12 -3.60
CA THR A 32 -0.19 10.07 -2.93
C THR A 32 -0.88 8.74 -3.24
N ILE A 33 -1.46 8.11 -2.22
CA ILE A 33 -2.27 6.90 -2.36
C ILE A 33 -3.73 7.31 -2.45
N TYR A 34 -4.47 6.76 -3.42
CA TYR A 34 -5.90 6.99 -3.58
C TYR A 34 -6.65 5.68 -3.36
N LEU A 35 -7.74 5.75 -2.59
CA LEU A 35 -8.69 4.66 -2.44
C LEU A 35 -10.09 5.20 -2.73
N LYS A 36 -10.81 4.56 -3.68
CA LYS A 36 -12.13 5.01 -4.15
C LYS A 36 -12.12 6.51 -4.53
N SER A 37 -11.10 6.92 -5.29
CA SER A 37 -10.85 8.30 -5.72
C SER A 37 -10.64 9.33 -4.61
N LYS A 38 -10.45 8.90 -3.36
CA LYS A 38 -10.13 9.78 -2.22
C LYS A 38 -8.66 9.58 -1.83
N PRO A 39 -7.89 10.66 -1.64
CA PRO A 39 -6.54 10.54 -1.12
C PRO A 39 -6.59 10.02 0.31
N ILE A 40 -5.76 9.03 0.62
CA ILE A 40 -5.62 8.46 1.96
C ILE A 40 -4.18 8.56 2.44
N SER A 41 -4.02 8.60 3.76
CA SER A 41 -2.72 8.52 4.42
C SER A 41 -2.77 7.38 5.43
N ILE A 42 -1.98 6.34 5.17
CA ILE A 42 -1.92 5.14 6.01
C ILE A 42 -0.80 5.34 7.03
N LYS A 43 -1.16 5.42 8.32
CA LYS A 43 -0.20 5.72 9.40
C LYS A 43 0.35 4.49 10.10
N ASN A 44 -0.40 3.39 10.09
CA ASN A 44 -0.06 2.13 10.74
C ASN A 44 -0.93 1.00 10.16
N PRO A 45 -0.62 -0.28 10.45
CA PRO A 45 -1.39 -1.41 9.92
C PRO A 45 -2.88 -1.40 10.28
N LYS A 46 -3.24 -0.90 11.47
CA LYS A 46 -4.64 -0.83 11.90
C LYS A 46 -5.44 0.19 11.07
N ASP A 47 -4.82 1.32 10.75
CA ASP A 47 -5.38 2.32 9.85
C ASP A 47 -5.60 1.73 8.45
N ALA A 48 -4.60 1.01 7.91
CA ALA A 48 -4.72 0.36 6.60
C ALA A 48 -5.97 -0.53 6.48
N ILE A 49 -6.23 -1.36 7.50
CA ILE A 49 -7.39 -2.26 7.57
C ILE A 49 -8.70 -1.47 7.73
N HIS A 50 -8.71 -0.37 8.49
CA HIS A 50 -9.92 0.46 8.65
C HIS A 50 -10.32 1.21 7.37
N GLN A 51 -9.37 1.46 6.46
CA GLN A 51 -9.66 2.13 5.19
C GLN A 51 -10.35 1.19 4.16
N GLY A 52 -10.29 -0.13 4.34
CA GLY A 52 -10.84 -1.11 3.39
C GLY A 52 -10.87 -2.54 3.90
#